data_AF-A0A1Q6Q3G9-F1
#
_entry.id   AF-A0A1Q6Q3G9-F1
#
_cell.length_a   1.000
_cell.length_b   1.000
_cell.length_c   1.000
_cell.angle_alpha   90.00
_cell.angle_beta   90.00
_cell.angle_gamma   90.00
#
_symmetry.space_group_name_H-M   'P 1'
#
loop_
_entity.id
_entity.type
_entity.pdbx_description
1 polymer ?
#
loop_
_entity_poly.entity_id
_entity_poly.type
_entity_poly.pdbx_seq_one_letter_code
_entity_poly.pdbx_strand_id
1 'polypeptide(L)'
;MSANSKSITTSKLRNWFSIANDIYNVESRSSEIGLKPESCTKLLNLRVRIVYDAGKDSKIKDFVTSANLLSYIKGIGSSREQMIRFAQYMEALVAYHKYFGGREA
;
A
#
# COMPACT_ATOMS: atom_id res chain seq x y z
N MET A 1 -6.17 -17.02 -24.43
CA MET A 1 -5.99 -15.57 -24.20
C MET A 1 -7.33 -15.04 -23.73
N SER A 2 -7.50 -14.83 -22.43
CA SER A 2 -8.83 -14.61 -21.85
C SER A 2 -8.81 -13.36 -20.98
N ALA A 3 -9.50 -12.33 -21.50
CA ALA A 3 -10.11 -11.19 -20.80
C ALA A 3 -9.25 -10.44 -19.76
N ASN A 4 -8.43 -9.50 -20.24
CA ASN A 4 -7.93 -8.38 -19.44
C ASN A 4 -9.07 -7.37 -19.14
N SER A 5 -10.06 -7.78 -18.34
CA SER A 5 -11.15 -6.90 -17.90
C SER A 5 -10.96 -6.46 -16.45
N LYS A 6 -9.95 -5.59 -16.28
CA LYS A 6 -9.73 -4.61 -15.19
C LYS A 6 -9.39 -5.17 -13.80
N SER A 7 -8.11 -5.49 -13.58
CA SER A 7 -7.47 -5.51 -12.25
C SER A 7 -7.48 -4.11 -11.60
N ILE A 8 -6.99 -3.97 -10.36
CA ILE A 8 -6.76 -2.66 -9.72
C ILE A 8 -6.06 -1.70 -10.70
N THR A 9 -6.45 -0.42 -10.72
CA THR A 9 -5.80 0.55 -11.61
C THR A 9 -4.48 1.04 -11.02
N THR A 10 -3.52 1.37 -11.88
CA THR A 10 -2.24 1.97 -11.44
C THR A 10 -2.49 3.27 -10.67
N SER A 11 -3.48 4.07 -11.05
CA SER A 11 -3.86 5.30 -10.33
C SER A 11 -4.32 5.04 -8.90
N LYS A 12 -5.09 3.97 -8.65
CA LYS A 12 -5.50 3.60 -7.30
C LYS A 12 -4.30 3.14 -6.47
N LEU A 13 -3.45 2.29 -7.04
CA LEU A 13 -2.27 1.77 -6.35
C LEU A 13 -1.26 2.88 -6.02
N ARG A 14 -1.04 3.83 -6.95
CA ARG A 14 -0.23 5.04 -6.71
C ARG A 14 -0.80 5.90 -5.58
N ASN A 15 -2.12 6.00 -5.47
CA ASN A 15 -2.74 6.79 -4.42
C ASN A 15 -2.48 6.18 -3.02
N TRP A 16 -2.58 4.87 -2.86
CA TRP A 16 -2.18 4.20 -1.61
C TRP A 16 -0.69 4.31 -1.34
N PHE A 17 0.15 4.13 -2.37
CA PHE A 17 1.59 4.30 -2.26
C PHE A 17 1.97 5.71 -1.81
N SER A 18 1.30 6.75 -2.29
CA SER A 18 1.53 8.14 -1.86
C SER A 18 1.43 8.28 -0.34
N ILE A 19 0.41 7.68 0.29
CA ILE A 19 0.23 7.75 1.75
C ILE A 19 1.36 6.98 2.47
N ALA A 20 1.73 5.80 1.97
CA ALA A 20 2.85 5.05 2.53
C ALA A 20 4.18 5.80 2.40
N ASN A 21 4.38 6.47 1.27
CA ASN A 21 5.58 7.27 0.98
C ASN A 21 5.65 8.53 1.85
N ASP A 22 4.51 9.17 2.15
CA ASP A 22 4.47 10.31 3.08
C ASP A 22 4.92 9.92 4.48
N ILE A 23 4.50 8.74 4.95
CA ILE A 23 4.97 8.19 6.23
C ILE A 23 6.47 7.87 6.13
N TYR A 24 6.91 7.20 5.07
CA TYR A 24 8.32 6.91 4.84
C TYR A 24 9.21 8.16 4.86
N ASN A 25 8.78 9.25 4.22
CA ASN A 25 9.53 10.51 4.17
C ASN A 25 9.72 11.15 5.55
N VAL A 26 8.78 10.95 6.47
CA VAL A 26 8.89 11.42 7.86
C VAL A 26 9.80 10.49 8.65
N GLU A 27 9.59 9.19 8.52
CA GLU A 27 10.18 8.17 9.40
C GLU A 27 11.61 7.79 8.99
N SER A 28 11.96 7.87 7.71
CA SER A 28 13.32 7.62 7.21
C SER A 28 14.35 8.62 7.74
N ARG A 29 13.91 9.80 8.18
CA ARG A 29 14.76 10.86 8.77
C ARG A 29 14.78 10.82 10.29
N SER A 30 14.01 9.94 10.91
CA SER A 30 13.93 9.78 12.36
C SER A 30 15.03 8.85 12.86
N SER A 31 15.67 9.19 13.99
CA SER A 31 16.57 8.28 14.70
C SER A 31 15.82 7.27 15.59
N GLU A 32 14.54 7.52 15.89
CA GLU A 32 13.72 6.73 16.82
C GLU A 32 13.31 5.36 16.26
N ILE A 33 13.45 4.30 17.06
CA ILE A 33 13.11 2.92 16.64
C ILE A 33 11.61 2.78 16.33
N GLY A 34 10.78 3.54 17.05
CA GLY A 34 9.32 3.54 16.90
C GLY A 34 8.83 4.58 15.91
N LEU A 35 7.65 4.31 15.33
CA LEU A 35 6.89 5.28 14.54
C LEU A 35 6.38 6.42 15.41
N LYS A 36 6.35 7.63 14.84
CA LYS A 36 5.67 8.76 15.46
C LYS A 36 4.16 8.51 15.56
N PRO A 37 3.48 9.05 16.59
CA PRO A 37 2.03 8.89 16.75
C PRO A 37 1.22 9.31 15.50
N GLU A 38 1.65 10.37 14.82
CA GLU A 38 1.03 10.86 13.59
C GLU A 38 1.19 9.86 12.44
N SER A 39 2.35 9.22 12.35
CA SER A 39 2.63 8.16 11.36
C SER A 39 1.81 6.91 11.62
N CYS A 40 1.67 6.49 12.88
CA CYS A 40 0.76 5.40 13.28
C CYS A 40 -0.69 5.71 12.86
N THR A 41 -1.13 6.95 13.08
CA THR A 41 -2.49 7.40 12.71
C THR A 41 -2.68 7.38 11.20
N LYS A 42 -1.71 7.89 10.43
CA LYS A 42 -1.74 7.84 8.96
C LYS A 42 -1.75 6.39 8.44
N LEU A 43 -0.98 5.48 9.06
CA LEU A 43 -0.96 4.07 8.70
C LEU A 43 -2.31 3.39 8.96
N LEU A 44 -2.96 3.69 10.09
CA LEU A 44 -4.32 3.23 10.39
C LEU A 44 -5.33 3.75 9.35
N ASN A 45 -5.24 5.02 8.98
CA ASN A 45 -6.10 5.61 7.96
C ASN A 45 -5.90 4.95 6.58
N LEU A 46 -4.65 4.65 6.20
CA LEU A 46 -4.35 3.88 4.99
C LEU A 46 -5.02 2.50 5.04
N ARG A 47 -4.93 1.79 6.17
CA ARG A 47 -5.56 0.48 6.35
C ARG A 47 -7.07 0.55 6.17
N VAL A 48 -7.74 1.50 6.83
CA VAL A 48 -9.20 1.69 6.74
C VAL A 48 -9.61 1.97 5.29
N ARG A 49 -8.84 2.82 4.60
CA ARG A 49 -9.10 3.14 3.19
C ARG A 49 -8.99 1.92 2.28
N ILE A 50 -7.94 1.11 2.44
CA ILE A 50 -7.77 -0.12 1.65
C ILE A 50 -8.94 -1.09 1.90
N VAL A 51 -9.35 -1.25 3.16
CA VAL A 51 -10.52 -2.09 3.52
C VAL A 51 -11.79 -1.57 2.86
N TYR A 52 -12.01 -0.25 2.90
CA TYR A 52 -13.17 0.38 2.26
C TYR A 52 -13.18 0.21 0.74
N ASP A 53 -12.05 0.46 0.08
CA ASP A 53 -11.89 0.24 -1.36
C ASP A 53 -12.13 -1.24 -1.73
N ALA A 54 -11.62 -2.18 -0.94
CA ALA A 54 -11.85 -3.62 -1.11
C ALA A 54 -13.31 -4.03 -0.85
N GLY A 55 -14.02 -3.34 0.05
CA GLY A 55 -15.45 -3.58 0.29
C GLY A 55 -16.34 -3.11 -0.86
N LYS A 56 -15.90 -2.13 -1.64
CA LYS A 56 -16.64 -1.58 -2.78
C LYS A 56 -16.43 -2.32 -4.09
N ASP A 57 -15.29 -2.96 -4.27
CA ASP A 57 -14.89 -3.60 -5.52
C ASP A 57 -14.23 -4.94 -5.23
N SER A 58 -14.86 -6.03 -5.66
CA SER A 58 -14.37 -7.39 -5.47
C SER A 58 -12.99 -7.61 -6.09
N LYS A 59 -12.64 -6.89 -7.17
CA LYS A 59 -11.34 -7.02 -7.82
C LYS A 59 -10.23 -6.35 -7.01
N ILE A 60 -10.57 -5.25 -6.32
CA ILE A 60 -9.66 -4.65 -5.34
C ILE A 60 -9.47 -5.61 -4.16
N LYS A 61 -10.54 -6.26 -3.70
CA LYS A 61 -10.45 -7.29 -2.64
C LYS A 61 -9.52 -8.43 -3.04
N ASP A 62 -9.64 -8.95 -4.26
CA ASP A 62 -8.80 -10.04 -4.76
C ASP A 62 -7.33 -9.62 -4.82
N PHE A 63 -7.03 -8.40 -5.28
CA PHE A 63 -5.68 -7.84 -5.27
C PHE A 63 -5.13 -7.69 -3.85
N VAL A 64 -5.90 -7.08 -2.94
CA VAL A 64 -5.51 -6.86 -1.54
C VAL A 64 -5.22 -8.17 -0.82
N THR A 65 -6.00 -9.21 -1.12
CA THR A 65 -5.83 -10.56 -0.58
C THR A 65 -4.59 -11.21 -1.15
N SER A 66 -4.41 -11.20 -2.47
CA SER A 66 -3.27 -11.81 -3.16
C SER A 66 -1.93 -11.13 -2.78
N ALA A 67 -1.96 -9.82 -2.58
CA ALA A 67 -0.82 -9.01 -2.14
C ALA A 67 -0.64 -9.02 -0.60
N ASN A 68 -1.47 -9.74 0.15
CA ASN A 68 -1.43 -9.84 1.61
C ASN A 68 -1.33 -8.48 2.35
N LEU A 69 -1.91 -7.42 1.77
CA LEU A 69 -1.65 -6.03 2.16
C LEU A 69 -2.06 -5.74 3.61
N LEU A 70 -3.24 -6.22 4.02
CA LEU A 70 -3.77 -5.95 5.35
C LEU A 70 -2.95 -6.63 6.45
N SER A 71 -2.41 -7.82 6.19
CA SER A 71 -1.54 -8.54 7.11
C SER A 71 -0.21 -7.82 7.29
N TYR A 72 0.39 -7.34 6.20
CA TYR A 72 1.63 -6.55 6.28
C TYR A 72 1.41 -5.24 7.02
N ILE A 73 0.31 -4.51 6.77
CA ILE A 73 0.00 -3.29 7.54
C ILE A 73 -0.18 -3.60 9.03
N LYS A 74 -0.89 -4.68 9.37
CA LYS A 74 -1.06 -5.10 10.78
C LYS A 74 0.29 -5.49 11.42
N GLY A 75 1.17 -6.14 10.67
CA GLY A 75 2.48 -6.60 11.14
C GLY A 75 3.51 -5.49 11.38
N ILE A 76 3.25 -4.26 10.92
CA ILE A 76 4.13 -3.10 11.19
C ILE A 76 4.09 -2.73 12.68
N GLY A 77 2.90 -2.75 13.29
CA GLY A 77 2.72 -2.25 14.66
C GLY A 77 3.21 -0.81 14.78
N SER A 78 4.19 -0.59 15.66
CA SER A 78 4.90 0.68 15.83
C SER A 78 6.35 0.65 15.32
N SER A 79 6.77 -0.38 14.59
CA SER A 79 8.16 -0.53 14.14
C SER A 79 8.46 0.36 12.93
N ARG A 80 9.44 1.26 13.08
CA ARG A 80 9.95 2.10 11.97
C ARG A 80 10.51 1.24 10.83
N GLU A 81 11.29 0.23 11.16
CA GLU A 81 11.91 -0.66 10.17
C GLU A 81 10.85 -1.37 9.32
N GLN A 82 9.81 -1.92 9.96
CA GLN A 82 8.74 -2.61 9.25
C GLN A 82 7.94 -1.65 8.36
N MET A 83 7.75 -0.40 8.80
CA MET A 83 7.11 0.64 7.97
C MET A 83 7.94 0.99 6.73
N ILE A 84 9.27 1.10 6.87
CA ILE A 84 10.19 1.33 5.74
C ILE A 84 10.09 0.19 4.73
N ARG A 85 10.15 -1.06 5.20
CA ARG A 85 10.00 -2.25 4.36
C ARG A 85 8.64 -2.29 3.66
N PHE A 86 7.56 -1.88 4.35
CA PHE A 86 6.23 -1.79 3.76
C PHE A 86 6.15 -0.72 2.67
N ALA A 87 6.78 0.45 2.85
CA ALA A 87 6.82 1.48 1.81
C ALA A 87 7.55 1.00 0.54
N GLN A 88 8.69 0.32 0.70
CA GLN A 88 9.43 -0.31 -0.41
C GLN A 88 8.63 -1.41 -1.09
N TYR A 89 7.88 -2.20 -0.32
CA TYR A 89 6.96 -3.19 -0.87
C TYR A 89 5.86 -2.55 -1.73
N MET A 90 5.26 -1.46 -1.24
CA MET A 90 4.25 -0.70 -2.01
C MET A 90 4.85 -0.09 -3.28
N GLU A 91 6.09 0.40 -3.23
CA GLU A 91 6.81 0.88 -4.41
C GLU A 91 7.01 -0.24 -5.44
N ALA A 92 7.46 -1.41 -5.00
CA ALA A 92 7.60 -2.58 -5.86
C ALA A 92 6.26 -2.96 -6.51
N LEU A 93 5.17 -3.02 -5.74
CA LEU A 93 3.84 -3.29 -6.30
C LEU A 93 3.46 -2.30 -7.39
N VAL A 94 3.68 -1.00 -7.19
CA VAL A 94 3.42 0.03 -8.21
C VAL A 94 4.29 -0.20 -9.46
N ALA A 95 5.58 -0.48 -9.28
CA ALA A 95 6.53 -0.68 -10.38
C ALA A 95 6.18 -1.92 -11.21
N TYR A 96 5.94 -3.07 -10.56
CA TYR A 96 5.55 -4.31 -11.21
C TYR A 96 4.19 -4.19 -11.90
N HIS A 97 3.21 -3.58 -11.24
CA HIS A 97 1.90 -3.34 -11.87
C HIS A 97 2.02 -2.45 -13.11
N LYS A 98 2.85 -1.40 -13.04
CA LYS A 98 3.11 -0.52 -14.18
C LYS A 98 3.78 -1.27 -15.34
N TYR A 99 4.76 -2.13 -15.04
CA TYR A 99 5.51 -2.88 -16.05
C TYR A 99 4.65 -3.96 -16.74
N PHE A 100 3.89 -4.75 -15.97
CA PHE A 100 3.14 -5.91 -16.49
C PHE A 100 1.70 -5.59 -16.93
N GLY A 101 1.10 -4.48 -16.48
CA GLY A 101 -0.30 -4.16 -16.75
C GLY A 101 -0.63 -2.67 -16.88
N GLY A 102 0.38 -1.80 -16.96
CA GLY A 102 0.24 -0.34 -16.84
C GLY A 102 0.18 0.45 -18.15
N ARG A 103 -0.29 -0.13 -19.26
CA ARG A 103 -0.83 0.70 -20.35
C ARG A 103 -2.31 0.89 -20.07
N GLU A 104 -2.68 2.12 -19.75
CA GLU A 104 -4.06 2.57 -19.95
C GLU A 104 -4.38 2.28 -21.42
N ALA A 105 -5.24 1.29 -21.65
CA ALA A 105 -5.99 1.11 -22.88
C ALA A 105 -7.41 1.57 -22.60
#